data_AF-A0A661KMI4-F1
#
_entry.id   AF-A0A661KMI4-F1
#
_cell.length_a   1.000
_cell.length_b   1.000
_cell.length_c   1.000
_cell.angle_alpha   90.00
_cell.angle_beta   90.00
_cell.angle_gamma   90.00
#
_symmetry.space_group_name_H-M   'P 1'
#
loop_
_entity.id
_entity.type
_entity.pdbx_description
1 polymer ?
#
loop_
_entity_poly.entity_id
_entity_poly.type
_entity_poly.pdbx_seq_one_letter_code
_entity_poly.pdbx_strand_id
1 'polypeptide(L)'
;MGFFTMSHIQSEKKSSDTEKCGGMCRLNIKCKRPYQKSYGKGELSILFIGSVPTSEEDESGNKMTGDASELLKKISKKAGIPIGKCLKVNAIRCYTYQEVHQKEIDSCRVLLRRTIEEFKPHIIIPMGTLAINSLIAPEWKGKTGSHAQWVGFQIPSRLYNAWICPTYHPAWILENGDEVLLKIMKEHLEGAKSLLNTPVQNKWEPSKEIEIMEDPKEIVRRINHYRKEGGAIAFDYETTGLKPDADHMKIASNSICWKGIETIAYMMEDPRVINATRKILESPSNGKIASNLKFEHRWTKQKLGITVSNWIWDTMLSAHVLDNRRGICSIKFQSYIRYGIGSYDKHIHPYLVAKESNDLNKIFELDRGDLLLYNGLDSLLEYKVAVDQMRESGMPWLNEKKKRNKKVRNRV
;
A
#
# COMPACT_ATOMS: atom_id res chain seq x y z
N MET A 1 54.44 -37.12 25.63
CA MET A 1 53.49 -37.49 24.56
C MET A 1 52.21 -37.99 25.21
N GLY A 2 51.12 -37.23 25.11
CA GLY A 2 49.81 -37.61 25.60
C GLY A 2 48.77 -37.08 24.62
N PHE A 3 48.31 -37.97 23.76
CA PHE A 3 47.26 -37.72 22.77
C PHE A 3 45.93 -37.43 23.47
N PHE A 4 45.33 -36.26 23.22
CA PHE A 4 43.90 -36.07 23.40
C PHE A 4 43.28 -35.78 22.02
N THR A 5 42.44 -36.70 21.58
CA THR A 5 41.66 -36.64 20.35
C THR A 5 40.65 -35.48 20.41
N MET A 6 40.61 -34.65 19.37
CA MET A 6 39.64 -33.55 19.18
C MET A 6 38.20 -34.04 18.89
N SER A 7 37.72 -35.08 19.56
CA SER A 7 36.39 -35.65 19.31
C SER A 7 35.34 -35.30 20.37
N HIS A 8 35.65 -34.48 21.38
CA HIS A 8 34.70 -34.16 22.47
C HIS A 8 34.43 -32.66 22.68
N ILE A 9 34.79 -31.80 21.72
CA ILE A 9 34.34 -30.38 21.70
C ILE A 9 33.47 -30.17 20.46
N GLN A 10 32.39 -30.92 20.36
CA GLN A 10 31.19 -30.45 19.69
C GLN A 10 30.15 -30.29 20.78
N SER A 11 30.13 -29.11 21.41
CA SER A 11 28.89 -28.69 22.04
C SER A 11 27.86 -28.60 20.91
N GLU A 12 26.80 -29.41 21.01
CA GLU A 12 25.59 -29.15 20.25
C GLU A 12 25.26 -27.68 20.45
N LYS A 13 25.36 -26.86 19.39
CA LYS A 13 24.82 -25.51 19.40
C LYS A 13 23.32 -25.62 19.58
N LYS A 14 22.86 -25.67 20.85
CA LYS A 14 21.49 -25.32 21.20
C LYS A 14 21.31 -23.89 20.75
N SER A 15 20.72 -23.68 19.57
CA SER A 15 20.30 -22.35 19.14
C SER A 15 19.12 -21.92 20.01
N SER A 16 19.41 -21.47 21.23
CA SER A 16 18.39 -21.03 22.16
C SER A 16 17.77 -19.74 21.63
N ASP A 17 16.44 -19.70 21.56
CA ASP A 17 15.71 -18.51 21.10
C ASP A 17 15.91 -17.29 22.02
N THR A 18 16.60 -17.47 23.16
CA THR A 18 17.06 -16.42 24.07
C THR A 18 18.01 -15.41 23.44
N GLU A 19 18.71 -15.74 22.34
CA GLU A 19 19.55 -14.77 21.61
C GLU A 19 18.77 -13.95 20.56
N LYS A 20 17.48 -14.25 20.28
CA LYS A 20 16.90 -13.97 18.96
C LYS A 20 16.11 -12.67 18.78
N CYS A 21 15.63 -11.99 19.82
CA CYS A 21 15.14 -10.59 19.72
C CYS A 21 15.90 -9.62 20.64
N GLY A 22 16.93 -10.09 21.33
CA GLY A 22 17.71 -9.32 22.31
C GLY A 22 17.00 -9.01 23.63
N GLY A 23 15.73 -9.41 23.80
CA GLY A 23 14.98 -9.20 25.05
C GLY A 23 14.79 -7.73 25.45
N MET A 24 14.99 -6.78 24.52
CA MET A 24 15.03 -5.34 24.80
C MET A 24 13.72 -4.80 25.39
N CYS A 25 12.58 -5.45 25.09
CA CYS A 25 11.28 -5.12 25.65
C CYS A 25 11.01 -5.76 27.03
N ARG A 26 11.85 -6.69 27.51
CA ARG A 26 11.74 -7.37 28.80
C ARG A 26 10.42 -8.12 29.06
N LEU A 27 9.60 -8.38 28.05
CA LEU A 27 8.42 -9.22 28.22
C LEU A 27 8.78 -10.68 28.53
N ASN A 28 9.94 -11.14 28.07
CA ASN A 28 10.44 -12.50 28.28
C ASN A 28 10.68 -12.87 29.75
N ILE A 29 10.94 -11.88 30.62
CA ILE A 29 11.14 -12.11 32.06
C ILE A 29 9.83 -12.06 32.86
N LYS A 30 8.73 -11.63 32.23
CA LYS A 30 7.40 -11.47 32.88
C LYS A 30 6.43 -12.60 32.56
N CYS A 31 6.74 -13.44 31.56
CA CYS A 31 5.90 -14.57 31.15
C CYS A 31 6.55 -15.91 31.52
N LYS A 32 5.74 -16.95 31.69
CA LYS A 32 6.19 -18.31 32.00
C LYS A 32 6.86 -18.97 30.79
N ARG A 33 6.40 -18.66 29.57
CA ARG A 33 6.87 -19.27 28.32
C ARG A 33 7.23 -18.21 27.28
N PRO A 34 8.43 -17.63 27.38
CA PRO A 34 8.89 -16.61 26.46
C PRO A 34 9.13 -17.18 25.05
N TYR A 35 9.15 -16.28 24.05
CA TYR A 35 9.54 -16.59 22.68
C TYR A 35 8.71 -17.72 22.03
N GLN A 36 7.40 -17.71 22.24
CA GLN A 36 6.51 -18.71 21.69
C GLN A 36 6.68 -18.84 20.16
N LYS A 37 6.98 -20.07 19.71
CA LYS A 37 7.22 -20.39 18.29
C LYS A 37 5.93 -20.36 17.47
N SER A 38 6.09 -20.29 16.15
CA SER A 38 4.99 -20.57 15.22
C SER A 38 4.54 -22.02 15.36
N TYR A 39 3.29 -22.30 14.98
CA TYR A 39 2.70 -23.64 15.07
C TYR A 39 1.74 -23.90 13.92
N GLY A 40 1.49 -25.16 13.62
CA GLY A 40 0.71 -25.62 12.47
C GLY A 40 1.57 -26.17 11.34
N LYS A 41 0.94 -26.84 10.37
CA LYS A 41 1.68 -27.61 9.35
C LYS A 41 2.21 -26.77 8.19
N GLY A 42 1.61 -25.61 7.92
CA GLY A 42 2.03 -24.72 6.84
C GLY A 42 1.79 -25.25 5.41
N GLU A 43 1.08 -26.37 5.23
CA GLU A 43 0.80 -27.00 3.92
C GLU A 43 0.12 -26.08 2.90
N LEU A 44 -0.67 -25.08 3.33
CA LEU A 44 -1.37 -24.15 2.43
C LEU A 44 -0.56 -22.88 2.10
N SER A 45 0.67 -22.73 2.58
CA SER A 45 1.46 -21.49 2.45
C SER A 45 0.71 -20.25 2.95
N ILE A 46 -0.22 -20.43 3.90
CA ILE A 46 -0.93 -19.34 4.59
C ILE A 46 -0.36 -19.17 5.99
N LEU A 47 0.03 -17.94 6.33
CA LEU A 47 0.45 -17.52 7.66
C LEU A 47 -0.62 -16.65 8.32
N PHE A 48 -1.17 -17.09 9.46
CA PHE A 48 -1.99 -16.24 10.32
C PHE A 48 -1.12 -15.54 11.37
N ILE A 49 -1.35 -14.25 11.58
CA ILE A 49 -0.67 -13.46 12.61
C ILE A 49 -1.70 -12.96 13.63
N GLY A 50 -1.63 -13.46 14.87
CA GLY A 50 -2.38 -12.98 16.02
C GLY A 50 -1.66 -11.87 16.79
N SER A 51 -2.21 -11.47 17.93
CA SER A 51 -1.72 -10.34 18.73
C SER A 51 -0.61 -10.74 19.71
N VAL A 52 -1.00 -11.28 20.86
CA VAL A 52 -0.16 -11.75 21.97
C VAL A 52 -0.62 -13.17 22.34
N PRO A 53 0.22 -14.00 23.00
CA PRO A 53 -0.25 -15.24 23.61
C PRO A 53 -1.38 -14.98 24.61
N THR A 54 -2.21 -15.98 24.89
CA THR A 54 -3.15 -15.92 26.02
C THR A 54 -2.48 -16.36 27.33
N SER A 55 -3.11 -16.07 28.48
CA SER A 55 -2.63 -16.57 29.78
C SER A 55 -2.57 -18.11 29.78
N GLU A 56 -3.60 -18.76 29.26
CA GLU A 56 -3.67 -20.22 29.18
C GLU A 56 -2.53 -20.80 28.31
N GLU A 57 -2.21 -20.16 27.18
CA GLU A 57 -1.08 -20.55 26.33
C GLU A 57 0.27 -20.36 27.03
N ASP A 58 0.40 -19.35 27.88
CA ASP A 58 1.60 -19.10 28.69
C ASP A 58 1.75 -20.13 29.82
N GLU A 59 0.65 -20.52 30.46
CA GLU A 59 0.66 -21.48 31.56
C GLU A 59 0.85 -22.92 31.08
N SER A 60 -0.08 -23.39 30.25
CA SER A 60 -0.10 -24.78 29.79
C SER A 60 0.97 -25.07 28.72
N GLY A 61 1.35 -24.06 27.94
CA GLY A 61 2.18 -24.22 26.74
C GLY A 61 1.41 -24.72 25.51
N ASN A 62 0.14 -25.11 25.69
CA ASN A 62 -0.75 -25.43 24.58
C ASN A 62 -0.95 -24.18 23.70
N LYS A 63 -1.22 -24.40 22.42
CA LYS A 63 -1.41 -23.32 21.43
C LYS A 63 -2.84 -23.32 20.95
N MET A 64 -3.36 -22.15 20.57
CA MET A 64 -4.68 -22.00 19.95
C MET A 64 -5.80 -22.48 20.88
N THR A 65 -5.73 -22.08 22.15
CA THR A 65 -6.76 -22.34 23.16
C THR A 65 -7.67 -21.12 23.34
N GLY A 66 -8.79 -21.31 24.05
CA GLY A 66 -9.79 -20.27 24.32
C GLY A 66 -10.79 -19.99 23.18
N ASP A 67 -11.81 -19.19 23.52
CA ASP A 67 -12.99 -18.96 22.66
C ASP A 67 -12.65 -18.30 21.32
N ALA A 68 -11.69 -17.37 21.32
CA ALA A 68 -11.20 -16.70 20.11
C ALA A 68 -10.60 -17.71 19.11
N SER A 69 -9.90 -18.72 19.63
CA SER A 69 -9.30 -19.79 18.82
C SER A 69 -10.36 -20.73 18.24
N GLU A 70 -11.38 -21.09 19.03
CA GLU A 70 -12.51 -21.88 18.55
C GLU A 70 -13.34 -21.14 17.50
N LEU A 71 -13.55 -19.84 17.70
CA LEU A 71 -14.20 -19.00 16.70
C LEU A 71 -13.40 -18.96 15.39
N LEU A 72 -12.06 -18.78 15.48
CA LEU A 72 -11.18 -18.80 14.32
C LEU A 72 -11.26 -20.14 13.56
N LYS A 73 -11.27 -21.27 14.27
CA LYS A 73 -11.44 -22.61 13.68
C LYS A 73 -12.76 -22.71 12.93
N LYS A 74 -13.86 -22.29 13.57
CA LYS A 74 -15.22 -22.34 13.01
C LYS A 74 -15.33 -21.47 11.75
N ILE A 75 -14.87 -20.23 11.80
CA ILE A 75 -15.01 -19.29 10.68
C ILE A 75 -14.08 -19.65 9.51
N SER A 76 -12.84 -20.07 9.81
CA SER A 76 -11.90 -20.52 8.78
C SER A 76 -12.42 -21.76 8.06
N LYS A 77 -13.01 -22.72 8.80
CA LYS A 77 -13.67 -23.88 8.20
C LYS A 77 -14.80 -23.47 7.27
N LYS A 78 -15.63 -22.49 7.66
CA LYS A 78 -16.72 -21.95 6.81
C LYS A 78 -16.21 -21.23 5.56
N ALA A 79 -15.07 -20.55 5.64
CA ALA A 79 -14.38 -19.96 4.48
C ALA A 79 -13.61 -21.01 3.64
N GLY A 80 -13.65 -22.28 4.04
CA GLY A 80 -12.93 -23.36 3.39
C GLY A 80 -11.41 -23.27 3.52
N ILE A 81 -10.90 -22.65 4.59
CA ILE A 81 -9.50 -22.64 5.01
C ILE A 81 -9.37 -23.60 6.21
N PRO A 82 -8.86 -24.84 6.01
CA PRO A 82 -8.61 -25.75 7.11
C PRO A 82 -7.44 -25.24 7.95
N ILE A 83 -7.75 -24.53 9.03
CA ILE A 83 -6.77 -23.82 9.87
C ILE A 83 -5.60 -24.73 10.31
N GLY A 84 -5.79 -26.03 10.52
CA GLY A 84 -4.73 -26.99 10.85
C GLY A 84 -3.63 -27.14 9.79
N LYS A 85 -3.93 -26.82 8.53
CA LYS A 85 -2.98 -26.83 7.40
C LYS A 85 -2.24 -25.49 7.22
N CYS A 86 -2.57 -24.47 8.00
CA CYS A 86 -1.92 -23.16 7.95
C CYS A 86 -0.87 -23.05 9.05
N LEU A 87 0.13 -22.19 8.86
CA LEU A 87 1.04 -21.78 9.94
C LEU A 87 0.40 -20.62 10.68
N LYS A 88 0.51 -20.57 12.01
CA LYS A 88 0.09 -19.41 12.80
C LYS A 88 1.17 -18.97 13.75
N VAL A 89 1.07 -17.71 14.10
CA VAL A 89 2.06 -17.03 14.90
C VAL A 89 1.47 -15.78 15.54
N ASN A 90 2.02 -15.32 16.67
CA ASN A 90 1.64 -14.02 17.24
C ASN A 90 2.66 -12.94 16.87
N ALA A 91 2.20 -11.70 16.75
CA ALA A 91 3.08 -10.55 16.53
C ALA A 91 4.06 -10.35 17.69
N ILE A 92 3.55 -10.47 18.92
CA ILE A 92 4.35 -10.51 20.14
C ILE A 92 4.46 -11.95 20.61
N ARG A 93 5.67 -12.40 20.98
CA ARG A 93 5.95 -13.82 21.33
C ARG A 93 5.97 -14.12 22.81
N CYS A 94 5.88 -13.10 23.64
CA CYS A 94 5.86 -13.24 25.09
C CYS A 94 4.49 -12.77 25.58
N TYR A 95 3.96 -13.47 26.57
CA TYR A 95 2.69 -13.09 27.16
C TYR A 95 2.81 -11.76 27.92
N THR A 96 1.75 -10.95 27.88
CA THR A 96 1.63 -9.72 28.66
C THR A 96 0.17 -9.34 28.85
N TYR A 97 -0.19 -8.89 30.06
CA TYR A 97 -1.45 -8.19 30.34
C TYR A 97 -1.34 -6.67 30.11
N GLN A 98 -0.12 -6.16 29.99
CA GLN A 98 0.15 -4.73 29.80
C GLN A 98 -0.10 -4.34 28.35
N GLU A 99 -0.45 -3.07 28.13
CA GLU A 99 -0.53 -2.49 26.81
C GLU A 99 0.81 -2.67 26.06
N VAL A 100 0.71 -3.04 24.79
CA VAL A 100 1.87 -3.25 23.92
C VAL A 100 2.17 -1.96 23.19
N HIS A 101 3.33 -1.36 23.44
CA HIS A 101 3.75 -0.13 22.78
C HIS A 101 4.70 -0.42 21.60
N GLN A 102 5.07 0.64 20.89
CA GLN A 102 5.90 0.56 19.69
C GLN A 102 7.25 -0.14 19.95
N LYS A 103 7.83 0.04 21.15
CA LYS A 103 9.09 -0.60 21.55
C LYS A 103 8.98 -2.13 21.56
N GLU A 104 7.90 -2.66 22.12
CA GLU A 104 7.64 -4.11 22.15
C GLU A 104 7.43 -4.65 20.72
N ILE A 105 6.65 -3.92 19.91
CA ILE A 105 6.38 -4.26 18.52
C ILE A 105 7.70 -4.33 17.73
N ASP A 106 8.51 -3.27 17.79
CA ASP A 106 9.76 -3.18 17.06
C ASP A 106 10.75 -4.27 17.47
N SER A 107 10.84 -4.55 18.79
CA SER A 107 11.67 -5.63 19.32
C SER A 107 11.22 -7.00 18.80
N CYS A 108 9.92 -7.28 18.82
CA CYS A 108 9.40 -8.59 18.41
C CYS A 108 9.32 -8.76 16.88
N ARG A 109 9.28 -7.67 16.11
CA ARG A 109 9.19 -7.70 14.64
C ARG A 109 10.33 -8.49 14.00
N VAL A 110 11.52 -8.51 14.61
CA VAL A 110 12.65 -9.32 14.12
C VAL A 110 12.29 -10.82 14.06
N LEU A 111 11.55 -11.33 15.04
CA LEU A 111 11.10 -12.72 15.07
C LEU A 111 9.99 -12.98 14.04
N LEU A 112 9.08 -12.02 13.87
CA LEU A 112 8.04 -12.10 12.85
C LEU A 112 8.65 -12.15 11.44
N ARG A 113 9.61 -11.27 11.15
CA ARG A 113 10.34 -11.24 9.87
C ARG A 113 11.03 -12.58 9.60
N ARG A 114 11.75 -13.14 10.57
CA ARG A 114 12.38 -14.46 10.42
C ARG A 114 11.37 -15.56 10.13
N THR A 115 10.22 -15.54 10.82
CA THR A 115 9.14 -16.52 10.55
C THR A 115 8.68 -16.43 9.10
N ILE A 116 8.53 -15.22 8.55
CA ILE A 116 8.12 -15.00 7.15
C ILE A 116 9.23 -15.44 6.18
N GLU A 117 10.50 -15.14 6.47
CA GLU A 117 11.64 -15.51 5.64
C GLU A 117 11.87 -17.03 5.58
N GLU A 118 11.68 -17.73 6.70
CA GLU A 118 11.81 -19.18 6.80
C GLU A 118 10.61 -19.90 6.16
N PHE A 119 9.40 -19.43 6.42
CA PHE A 119 8.17 -20.08 5.95
C PHE A 119 7.82 -19.74 4.49
N LYS A 120 8.19 -18.53 4.03
CA LYS A 120 7.85 -17.99 2.70
C LYS A 120 6.36 -18.15 2.36
N PRO A 121 5.45 -17.58 3.17
CA PRO A 121 4.02 -17.67 2.92
C PRO A 121 3.65 -17.02 1.58
N HIS A 122 2.68 -17.59 0.89
CA HIS A 122 2.03 -16.96 -0.26
C HIS A 122 0.96 -15.95 0.19
N ILE A 123 0.30 -16.21 1.33
CA ILE A 123 -0.70 -15.34 1.94
C ILE A 123 -0.39 -15.13 3.42
N ILE A 124 -0.47 -13.89 3.89
CA ILE A 124 -0.33 -13.50 5.29
C ILE A 124 -1.62 -12.83 5.75
N ILE A 125 -2.23 -13.34 6.82
CA ILE A 125 -3.50 -12.87 7.38
C ILE A 125 -3.23 -12.27 8.77
N PRO A 126 -2.91 -10.97 8.87
CA PRO A 126 -2.81 -10.30 10.16
C PRO A 126 -4.19 -10.00 10.74
N MET A 127 -4.38 -10.35 12.01
CA MET A 127 -5.66 -10.22 12.71
C MET A 127 -5.60 -9.12 13.77
N GLY A 128 -6.34 -8.04 13.55
CA GLY A 128 -6.44 -6.89 14.47
C GLY A 128 -5.25 -5.93 14.42
N THR A 129 -5.38 -4.81 15.13
CA THR A 129 -4.47 -3.65 15.03
C THR A 129 -3.01 -4.01 15.30
N LEU A 130 -2.73 -4.82 16.33
CA LEU A 130 -1.36 -5.17 16.70
C LEU A 130 -0.63 -5.99 15.63
N ALA A 131 -1.31 -7.00 15.07
CA ALA A 131 -0.75 -7.83 14.00
C ALA A 131 -0.52 -7.00 12.72
N ILE A 132 -1.49 -6.16 12.38
CA ILE A 132 -1.44 -5.28 11.22
C ILE A 132 -0.27 -4.28 11.36
N ASN A 133 -0.15 -3.60 12.49
CA ASN A 133 0.93 -2.64 12.72
C ASN A 133 2.31 -3.31 12.75
N SER A 134 2.39 -4.55 13.23
CA SER A 134 3.65 -5.30 13.24
C SER A 134 4.13 -5.67 11.84
N LEU A 135 3.19 -6.01 10.95
CA LEU A 135 3.46 -6.47 9.59
C LEU A 135 3.55 -5.34 8.55
N ILE A 136 2.64 -4.37 8.58
CA ILE A 136 2.49 -3.35 7.52
C ILE A 136 3.44 -2.16 7.71
N ALA A 137 3.72 -1.75 8.96
CA ALA A 137 4.56 -0.55 9.24
C ALA A 137 5.96 -0.54 8.56
N PRO A 138 6.64 -1.69 8.34
CA PRO A 138 7.88 -1.72 7.57
C PRO A 138 7.73 -1.24 6.12
N GLU A 139 6.62 -1.58 5.46
CA GLU A 139 6.31 -1.20 4.07
C GLU A 139 5.57 0.13 3.96
N TRP A 140 4.68 0.42 4.91
CA TRP A 140 3.86 1.63 4.92
C TRP A 140 4.46 2.67 5.87
N LYS A 141 5.06 3.73 5.31
CA LYS A 141 5.67 4.81 6.09
C LYS A 141 4.66 5.81 6.69
N GLY A 142 3.39 5.71 6.33
CA GLY A 142 2.32 6.46 7.02
C GLY A 142 2.00 5.87 8.39
N LYS A 143 1.16 6.55 9.16
CA LYS A 143 0.63 5.96 10.41
C LYS A 143 -0.28 4.79 10.05
N THR A 144 0.11 3.57 10.44
CA THR A 144 -0.72 2.37 10.23
C THR A 144 -2.01 2.41 11.06
N GLY A 145 -2.10 3.20 12.13
CA GLY A 145 -3.36 3.50 12.83
C GLY A 145 -4.17 2.27 13.29
N SER A 146 -5.49 2.33 13.13
CA SER A 146 -6.43 1.27 13.52
C SER A 146 -6.60 0.21 12.42
N HIS A 147 -6.93 -1.02 12.79
CA HIS A 147 -7.31 -2.10 11.87
C HIS A 147 -8.42 -1.70 10.89
N ALA A 148 -9.34 -0.81 11.27
CA ALA A 148 -10.51 -0.43 10.46
C ALA A 148 -10.12 0.01 9.03
N GLN A 149 -9.00 0.73 8.87
CA GLN A 149 -8.55 1.20 7.55
C GLN A 149 -7.94 0.11 6.65
N TRP A 150 -7.67 -1.09 7.18
CA TRP A 150 -6.91 -2.14 6.49
C TRP A 150 -7.71 -3.38 6.18
N VAL A 151 -8.67 -3.72 7.05
CA VAL A 151 -9.42 -4.97 6.94
C VAL A 151 -10.09 -5.11 5.57
N GLY A 152 -10.06 -6.32 5.03
CA GLY A 152 -10.69 -6.66 3.74
C GLY A 152 -9.88 -6.34 2.50
N PHE A 153 -8.80 -5.55 2.60
CA PHE A 153 -7.90 -5.36 1.45
C PHE A 153 -7.04 -6.59 1.19
N GLN A 154 -6.68 -6.77 -0.09
CA GLN A 154 -5.80 -7.82 -0.59
C GLN A 154 -4.54 -7.17 -1.16
N ILE A 155 -3.54 -6.96 -0.32
CA ILE A 155 -2.40 -6.10 -0.63
C ILE A 155 -1.25 -6.97 -1.19
N PRO A 156 -0.75 -6.71 -2.41
CA PRO A 156 0.40 -7.43 -2.94
C PRO A 156 1.70 -6.88 -2.34
N SER A 157 2.14 -7.44 -1.22
CA SER A 157 3.35 -7.00 -0.54
C SER A 157 4.60 -7.32 -1.36
N ARG A 158 5.39 -6.28 -1.61
CA ARG A 158 6.66 -6.39 -2.33
C ARG A 158 7.79 -6.82 -1.41
N LEU A 159 7.78 -6.38 -0.14
CA LEU A 159 8.79 -6.74 0.86
C LEU A 159 8.75 -8.22 1.21
N TYR A 160 7.55 -8.78 1.38
CA TYR A 160 7.37 -10.17 1.79
C TYR A 160 7.15 -11.12 0.62
N ASN A 161 6.94 -10.59 -0.60
CA ASN A 161 6.55 -11.37 -1.78
C ASN A 161 5.33 -12.27 -1.48
N ALA A 162 4.31 -11.68 -0.84
CA ALA A 162 3.12 -12.37 -0.35
C ALA A 162 1.89 -11.46 -0.45
N TRP A 163 0.70 -12.04 -0.47
CA TRP A 163 -0.54 -11.29 -0.28
C TRP A 163 -0.77 -11.00 1.20
N ILE A 164 -0.93 -9.75 1.60
CA ILE A 164 -1.37 -9.38 2.94
C ILE A 164 -2.90 -9.18 2.90
N CYS A 165 -3.62 -9.95 3.71
CA CYS A 165 -5.08 -9.92 3.79
C CYS A 165 -5.53 -9.61 5.23
N PRO A 166 -5.54 -8.34 5.65
CA PRO A 166 -5.88 -7.98 7.02
C PRO A 166 -7.34 -8.30 7.37
N THR A 167 -7.58 -8.73 8.61
CA THR A 167 -8.94 -8.98 9.10
C THR A 167 -9.08 -8.67 10.59
N TYR A 168 -10.29 -8.79 11.11
CA TYR A 168 -10.59 -8.60 12.52
C TYR A 168 -9.97 -9.70 13.39
N HIS A 169 -9.62 -9.34 14.63
CA HIS A 169 -9.23 -10.34 15.61
C HIS A 169 -10.47 -11.07 16.15
N PRO A 170 -10.48 -12.41 16.25
CA PRO A 170 -11.65 -13.14 16.75
C PRO A 170 -12.12 -12.70 18.14
N ALA A 171 -11.18 -12.36 19.05
CA ALA A 171 -11.52 -11.84 20.37
C ALA A 171 -12.32 -10.53 20.30
N TRP A 172 -11.98 -9.63 19.38
CA TRP A 172 -12.72 -8.38 19.20
C TRP A 172 -14.15 -8.65 18.72
N ILE A 173 -14.37 -9.66 17.89
CA ILE A 173 -15.72 -10.04 17.46
C ILE A 173 -16.54 -10.61 18.63
N LEU A 174 -15.92 -11.45 19.47
CA LEU A 174 -16.57 -12.00 20.67
C LEU A 174 -16.98 -10.91 21.65
N GLU A 175 -16.11 -9.93 21.90
CA GLU A 175 -16.37 -8.80 22.80
C GLU A 175 -17.54 -7.93 22.33
N ASN A 176 -17.71 -7.78 21.01
CA ASN A 176 -18.76 -6.92 20.43
C ASN A 176 -20.06 -7.69 20.11
N GLY A 177 -20.05 -9.02 20.12
CA GLY A 177 -21.26 -9.84 19.91
C GLY A 177 -21.93 -9.69 18.54
N ASP A 178 -21.19 -9.24 17.52
CA ASP A 178 -21.77 -8.81 16.24
C ASP A 178 -21.67 -9.92 15.17
N GLU A 179 -22.82 -10.49 14.79
CA GLU A 179 -22.92 -11.49 13.72
C GLU A 179 -22.54 -10.94 12.34
N VAL A 180 -22.70 -9.63 12.10
CA VAL A 180 -22.29 -8.97 10.86
C VAL A 180 -20.77 -9.00 10.74
N LEU A 181 -20.04 -8.73 11.82
CA LEU A 181 -18.57 -8.84 11.84
C LEU A 181 -18.09 -10.25 11.54
N LEU A 182 -18.80 -11.29 11.99
CA LEU A 182 -18.49 -12.67 11.63
C LEU A 182 -18.64 -12.92 10.13
N LYS A 183 -19.71 -12.40 9.52
CA LYS A 183 -19.94 -12.52 8.08
C LYS A 183 -18.85 -11.79 7.29
N ILE A 184 -18.51 -10.56 7.68
CA ILE A 184 -17.45 -9.77 7.06
C ILE A 184 -16.08 -10.48 7.21
N MET A 185 -15.76 -11.00 8.40
CA MET A 185 -14.52 -11.77 8.60
C MET A 185 -14.46 -13.00 7.68
N LYS A 186 -15.59 -13.70 7.49
CA LYS A 186 -15.66 -14.83 6.55
C LYS A 186 -15.37 -14.37 5.13
N GLU A 187 -15.98 -13.28 4.68
CA GLU A 187 -15.75 -12.71 3.33
C GLU A 187 -14.27 -12.33 3.13
N HIS A 188 -13.61 -11.75 4.14
CA HIS A 188 -12.17 -11.48 4.09
C HIS A 188 -11.34 -12.76 3.91
N LEU A 189 -11.69 -13.84 4.62
CA LEU A 189 -10.99 -15.12 4.51
C LEU A 189 -11.25 -15.80 3.16
N GLU A 190 -12.47 -15.70 2.62
CA GLU A 190 -12.81 -16.19 1.27
C GLU A 190 -12.03 -15.42 0.20
N GLY A 191 -11.94 -14.09 0.35
CA GLY A 191 -11.07 -13.24 -0.45
C GLY A 191 -9.61 -13.69 -0.38
N ALA A 192 -9.05 -13.86 0.83
CA ALA A 192 -7.69 -14.35 0.99
C ALA A 192 -7.48 -15.70 0.29
N LYS A 193 -8.39 -16.66 0.48
CA LYS A 193 -8.33 -17.98 -0.15
C LYS A 193 -8.32 -17.91 -1.69
N SER A 194 -9.07 -16.98 -2.28
CA SER A 194 -9.12 -16.81 -3.74
C SER A 194 -7.76 -16.50 -4.36
N LEU A 195 -6.79 -16.03 -3.55
CA LEU A 195 -5.44 -15.67 -4.00
C LEU A 195 -4.44 -16.82 -3.96
N LEU A 196 -4.81 -18.01 -3.48
CA LEU A 196 -3.89 -19.15 -3.30
C LEU A 196 -3.09 -19.49 -4.56
N ASN A 197 -3.69 -19.33 -5.73
CA ASN A 197 -3.07 -19.59 -7.02
C ASN A 197 -2.78 -18.32 -7.82
N THR A 198 -3.00 -17.14 -7.23
CA THR A 198 -2.79 -15.84 -7.87
C THR A 198 -1.38 -15.37 -7.56
N PRO A 199 -0.50 -15.22 -8.56
CA PRO A 199 0.85 -14.72 -8.34
C PRO A 199 0.85 -13.31 -7.73
N VAL A 200 1.76 -13.05 -6.79
CA VAL A 200 1.99 -11.71 -6.27
C VAL A 200 2.68 -10.89 -7.36
N GLN A 201 2.00 -9.87 -7.89
CA GLN A 201 2.56 -9.04 -8.96
C GLN A 201 3.51 -7.96 -8.40
N ASN A 202 4.74 -8.35 -8.08
CA ASN A 202 5.76 -7.46 -7.50
C ASN A 202 6.89 -7.05 -8.46
N LYS A 203 6.89 -7.54 -9.71
CA LYS A 203 7.94 -7.28 -10.71
C LYS A 203 7.81 -5.94 -11.43
N TRP A 204 6.65 -5.31 -11.37
CA TRP A 204 6.41 -4.05 -12.06
C TRP A 204 7.22 -2.93 -11.40
N GLU A 205 8.05 -2.22 -12.16
CA GLU A 205 8.86 -1.09 -11.68
C GLU A 205 8.37 0.21 -12.33
N PRO A 206 7.47 0.97 -11.69
CA PRO A 206 6.83 2.12 -12.32
C PRO A 206 7.80 3.26 -12.64
N SER A 207 8.89 3.38 -11.89
CA SER A 207 9.93 4.39 -12.13
C SER A 207 10.59 4.25 -13.51
N LYS A 208 10.63 3.04 -14.07
CA LYS A 208 11.16 2.78 -15.42
C LYS A 208 10.20 3.18 -16.54
N GLU A 209 8.95 3.50 -16.22
CA GLU A 209 7.93 3.96 -17.17
C GLU A 209 7.82 5.50 -17.21
N ILE A 210 8.66 6.21 -16.46
CA ILE A 210 8.67 7.68 -16.41
C ILE A 210 9.81 8.20 -17.30
N GLU A 211 9.45 9.00 -18.29
CA GLU A 211 10.41 9.76 -19.11
C GLU A 211 10.55 11.17 -18.54
N ILE A 212 11.71 11.44 -17.93
CA ILE A 212 12.08 12.79 -17.50
C ILE A 212 12.55 13.57 -18.73
N MET A 213 11.91 14.70 -19.00
CA MET A 213 12.18 15.50 -20.20
C MET A 213 12.71 16.88 -19.82
N GLU A 214 13.82 17.28 -20.44
CA GLU A 214 14.45 18.59 -20.22
C GLU A 214 14.37 19.52 -21.44
N ASP A 215 14.41 18.99 -22.68
CA ASP A 215 14.34 19.82 -23.89
C ASP A 215 12.92 20.37 -24.12
N PRO A 216 12.71 21.70 -24.05
CA PRO A 216 11.40 22.31 -24.27
C PRO A 216 10.79 22.00 -25.63
N LYS A 217 11.59 21.83 -26.68
CA LYS A 217 11.06 21.53 -28.03
C LYS A 217 10.44 20.14 -28.06
N GLU A 218 11.11 19.16 -27.48
CA GLU A 218 10.66 17.78 -27.41
C GLU A 218 9.44 17.64 -26.49
N ILE A 219 9.43 18.32 -25.34
CA ILE A 219 8.26 18.39 -24.44
C ILE A 219 7.03 18.94 -25.19
N VAL A 220 7.18 20.08 -25.87
CA VAL A 220 6.08 20.69 -26.65
C VAL A 220 5.61 19.77 -27.77
N ARG A 221 6.53 19.09 -28.47
CA ARG A 221 6.19 18.11 -29.50
C ARG A 221 5.33 16.98 -28.92
N ARG A 222 5.72 16.44 -27.76
CA ARG A 222 5.03 15.34 -27.09
C ARG A 222 3.64 15.74 -26.59
N ILE A 223 3.51 16.87 -25.91
CA ILE A 223 2.21 17.39 -25.44
C ILE A 223 1.26 17.64 -26.62
N ASN A 224 1.76 18.23 -27.71
CA ASN A 224 0.95 18.45 -28.91
C ASN A 224 0.50 17.15 -29.57
N HIS A 225 1.34 16.11 -29.55
CA HIS A 225 0.97 14.77 -30.00
C HIS A 225 -0.19 14.21 -29.16
N TYR A 226 -0.08 14.21 -27.84
CA TYR A 226 -1.15 13.75 -26.94
C TYR A 226 -2.46 14.51 -27.13
N ARG A 227 -2.37 15.83 -27.34
CA ARG A 227 -3.53 16.69 -27.60
C ARG A 227 -4.22 16.34 -28.91
N LYS A 228 -3.43 16.16 -29.98
CA LYS A 228 -3.94 15.82 -31.33
C LYS A 228 -4.62 14.45 -31.34
N GLU A 229 -3.98 13.46 -30.73
CA GLU A 229 -4.48 12.08 -30.69
C GLU A 229 -5.62 11.86 -29.67
N GLY A 230 -5.82 12.81 -28.77
CA GLY A 230 -6.85 12.76 -27.73
C GLY A 230 -6.68 11.58 -26.76
N GLY A 231 -7.75 11.29 -26.03
CA GLY A 231 -7.79 10.23 -25.01
C GLY A 231 -7.49 10.73 -23.60
N ALA A 232 -7.69 9.86 -22.62
CA ALA A 232 -7.54 10.22 -21.22
C ALA A 232 -6.08 10.52 -20.86
N ILE A 233 -5.90 11.55 -20.03
CA ILE A 233 -4.64 11.90 -19.37
C ILE A 233 -4.88 11.98 -17.86
N ALA A 234 -3.94 11.47 -17.08
CA ALA A 234 -3.74 11.88 -15.69
C ALA A 234 -2.62 12.91 -15.67
N PHE A 235 -2.76 13.96 -14.88
CA PHE A 235 -1.73 14.98 -14.75
C PHE A 235 -1.66 15.45 -13.31
N ASP A 236 -0.47 15.81 -12.89
CA ASP A 236 -0.20 16.18 -11.51
C ASP A 236 0.83 17.32 -11.45
N TYR A 237 0.65 18.23 -10.49
CA TYR A 237 1.51 19.38 -10.30
C TYR A 237 2.28 19.28 -9.00
N GLU A 238 3.59 19.51 -9.08
CA GLU A 238 4.35 19.93 -7.91
C GLU A 238 4.46 21.44 -7.88
N THR A 239 4.16 22.01 -6.71
CA THR A 239 3.97 23.46 -6.56
C THR A 239 4.74 23.96 -5.35
N THR A 240 4.99 25.26 -5.30
CA THR A 240 5.77 25.88 -4.22
C THR A 240 5.02 26.01 -2.89
N GLY A 241 3.77 25.54 -2.81
CA GLY A 241 2.93 25.67 -1.63
C GLY A 241 1.53 25.11 -1.85
N LEU A 242 0.63 25.23 -0.88
CA LEU A 242 -0.73 24.66 -0.99
C LEU A 242 -1.71 25.55 -1.76
N LYS A 243 -1.40 26.84 -1.91
CA LYS A 243 -2.30 27.86 -2.43
C LYS A 243 -1.62 28.69 -3.51
N PRO A 244 -2.27 28.92 -4.66
CA PRO A 244 -1.67 29.68 -5.76
C PRO A 244 -1.83 31.21 -5.63
N ASP A 245 -2.51 31.71 -4.60
CA ASP A 245 -3.05 33.07 -4.57
C ASP A 245 -1.97 34.16 -4.58
N ALA A 246 -0.82 33.92 -3.95
CA ALA A 246 0.28 34.88 -3.93
C ALA A 246 1.08 34.85 -5.24
N ASP A 247 1.55 36.02 -5.70
CA ASP A 247 2.25 36.15 -6.99
C ASP A 247 3.54 35.32 -7.05
N HIS A 248 4.26 35.21 -5.94
CA HIS A 248 5.50 34.45 -5.83
C HIS A 248 5.30 32.93 -5.86
N MET A 249 4.06 32.44 -5.73
CA MET A 249 3.75 31.02 -5.83
C MET A 249 3.86 30.52 -7.27
N LYS A 250 4.42 29.33 -7.48
CA LYS A 250 4.69 28.78 -8.80
C LYS A 250 4.29 27.30 -8.89
N ILE A 251 3.94 26.88 -10.10
CA ILE A 251 3.97 25.47 -10.48
C ILE A 251 5.42 25.18 -10.84
N ALA A 252 6.06 24.28 -10.11
CA ALA A 252 7.47 23.93 -10.30
C ALA A 252 7.61 22.92 -11.44
N SER A 253 6.84 21.83 -11.39
CA SER A 253 6.81 20.80 -12.42
C SER A 253 5.40 20.34 -12.73
N ASN A 254 5.27 19.65 -13.86
CA ASN A 254 4.07 18.94 -14.24
C ASN A 254 4.44 17.57 -14.79
N SER A 255 3.56 16.60 -14.58
CA SER A 255 3.63 15.31 -15.23
C SER A 255 2.34 15.00 -15.98
N ILE A 256 2.44 14.19 -17.04
CA ILE A 256 1.30 13.74 -17.83
C ILE A 256 1.46 12.26 -18.13
N CYS A 257 0.55 11.44 -17.63
CA CYS A 257 0.37 10.06 -18.06
C CYS A 257 -0.72 9.99 -19.13
N TRP A 258 -0.33 9.69 -20.37
CA TRP A 258 -1.23 9.60 -21.50
C TRP A 258 -1.65 8.15 -21.78
N LYS A 259 -2.96 7.91 -21.74
CA LYS A 259 -3.61 6.60 -21.98
C LYS A 259 -3.11 5.45 -21.08
N GLY A 260 -2.33 5.76 -20.04
CA GLY A 260 -1.66 4.75 -19.21
C GLY A 260 -0.53 4.00 -19.92
N ILE A 261 -0.05 4.53 -21.04
CA ILE A 261 0.98 3.93 -21.92
C ILE A 261 2.31 4.68 -21.79
N GLU A 262 2.24 6.00 -21.67
CA GLU A 262 3.40 6.86 -21.73
C GLU A 262 3.28 7.96 -20.67
N THR A 263 4.33 8.14 -19.87
CA THR A 263 4.32 9.14 -18.80
C THR A 263 5.55 10.01 -18.94
N ILE A 264 5.31 11.32 -19.03
CA ILE A 264 6.38 12.32 -19.10
C ILE A 264 6.32 13.22 -17.87
N ALA A 265 7.46 13.66 -17.38
CA ALA A 265 7.58 14.67 -16.33
C ALA A 265 8.56 15.76 -16.75
N TYR A 266 8.20 17.02 -16.51
CA TYR A 266 8.97 18.16 -16.97
C TYR A 266 8.78 19.40 -16.08
N MET A 267 9.77 20.29 -16.11
CA MET A 267 9.71 21.57 -15.39
C MET A 267 8.76 22.57 -16.08
N MET A 268 8.04 23.35 -15.28
CA MET A 268 7.10 24.38 -15.74
C MET A 268 7.75 25.77 -15.83
N GLU A 269 8.92 25.84 -16.47
CA GLU A 269 9.74 27.06 -16.57
C GLU A 269 9.68 27.72 -17.96
N ASP A 270 9.65 26.93 -19.04
CA ASP A 270 9.68 27.45 -20.40
C ASP A 270 8.29 27.92 -20.87
N PRO A 271 8.12 29.17 -21.36
CA PRO A 271 6.83 29.69 -21.80
C PRO A 271 6.13 28.87 -22.89
N ARG A 272 6.90 28.19 -23.76
CA ARG A 272 6.36 27.33 -24.83
C ARG A 272 5.77 26.06 -24.25
N VAL A 273 6.45 25.48 -23.25
CA VAL A 273 5.96 24.30 -22.50
C VAL A 273 4.71 24.67 -21.73
N ILE A 274 4.71 25.79 -21.01
CA ILE A 274 3.54 26.30 -20.28
C ILE A 274 2.33 26.48 -21.23
N ASN A 275 2.55 27.08 -22.40
CA ASN A 275 1.50 27.25 -23.40
C ASN A 275 1.00 25.91 -23.99
N ALA A 276 1.88 24.93 -24.18
CA ALA A 276 1.47 23.59 -24.63
C ALA A 276 0.64 22.87 -23.56
N THR A 277 1.07 22.94 -22.28
CA THR A 277 0.32 22.42 -21.13
C THR A 277 -1.08 23.06 -21.04
N ARG A 278 -1.18 24.39 -21.21
CA ARG A 278 -2.48 25.07 -21.27
C ARG A 278 -3.40 24.47 -22.34
N LYS A 279 -2.89 24.35 -23.57
CA LYS A 279 -3.68 23.86 -24.72
C LYS A 279 -4.17 22.43 -24.54
N ILE A 280 -3.41 21.53 -23.91
CA ILE A 280 -3.88 20.16 -23.65
C ILE A 280 -4.93 20.12 -22.53
N LEU A 281 -4.81 20.98 -21.51
CA LEU A 281 -5.78 21.07 -20.42
C LEU A 281 -7.13 21.69 -20.85
N GLU A 282 -7.13 22.57 -21.85
CA GLU A 282 -8.36 23.08 -22.49
C GLU A 282 -8.95 22.11 -23.53
N SER A 283 -8.19 21.09 -23.95
CA SER A 283 -8.60 20.21 -25.04
C SER A 283 -9.80 19.33 -24.69
N PRO A 284 -10.97 19.46 -25.35
CA PRO A 284 -12.12 18.60 -25.06
C PRO A 284 -11.90 17.14 -25.51
N SER A 285 -10.96 16.87 -26.43
CA SER A 285 -10.62 15.51 -26.87
C SER A 285 -9.80 14.73 -25.85
N ASN A 286 -9.24 15.41 -24.84
CA ASN A 286 -8.49 14.79 -23.76
C ASN A 286 -9.34 14.82 -22.48
N GLY A 287 -9.69 13.65 -21.97
CA GLY A 287 -10.35 13.54 -20.66
C GLY A 287 -9.32 13.64 -19.54
N LYS A 288 -9.58 14.45 -18.50
CA LYS A 288 -8.63 14.70 -17.41
C LYS A 288 -8.99 13.89 -16.18
N ILE A 289 -7.97 13.27 -15.63
CA ILE A 289 -7.94 12.59 -14.34
C ILE A 289 -7.04 13.43 -13.44
N ALA A 290 -7.44 13.58 -12.18
CA ALA A 290 -6.64 14.15 -11.10
C ALA A 290 -6.99 13.43 -9.79
N SER A 291 -6.06 13.40 -8.83
CA SER A 291 -6.33 13.07 -7.45
C SER A 291 -6.59 14.36 -6.68
N ASN A 292 -7.80 14.56 -6.15
CA ASN A 292 -8.20 15.83 -5.52
C ASN A 292 -8.26 17.00 -6.52
N LEU A 293 -9.03 16.81 -7.60
CA LEU A 293 -9.05 17.66 -8.81
C LEU A 293 -9.21 19.16 -8.56
N LYS A 294 -9.79 19.54 -7.42
CA LYS A 294 -9.98 20.94 -7.04
C LYS A 294 -8.65 21.66 -6.85
N PHE A 295 -7.59 20.94 -6.47
CA PHE A 295 -6.26 21.48 -6.30
C PHE A 295 -5.67 21.85 -7.66
N GLU A 296 -5.57 20.89 -8.58
CA GLU A 296 -5.03 21.08 -9.93
C GLU A 296 -5.85 22.12 -10.69
N HIS A 297 -7.18 22.09 -10.54
CA HIS A 297 -8.06 23.07 -11.17
C HIS A 297 -7.83 24.49 -10.64
N ARG A 298 -7.66 24.68 -9.33
CA ARG A 298 -7.37 26.00 -8.73
C ARG A 298 -6.01 26.53 -9.19
N TRP A 299 -4.98 25.70 -9.19
CA TRP A 299 -3.65 26.06 -9.67
C TRP A 299 -3.66 26.40 -11.16
N THR A 300 -4.34 25.59 -11.97
CA THR A 300 -4.52 25.86 -13.41
C THR A 300 -5.20 27.20 -13.63
N LYS A 301 -6.31 27.47 -12.93
CA LYS A 301 -7.03 28.73 -13.06
C LYS A 301 -6.18 29.94 -12.68
N GLN A 302 -5.49 29.86 -11.55
CA GLN A 302 -4.75 31.00 -11.00
C GLN A 302 -3.42 31.25 -11.72
N LYS A 303 -2.65 30.20 -12.01
CA LYS A 303 -1.30 30.35 -12.59
C LYS A 303 -1.27 30.21 -14.09
N LEU A 304 -2.20 29.44 -14.66
CA LEU A 304 -2.28 29.25 -16.10
C LEU A 304 -3.44 30.03 -16.73
N GLY A 305 -4.29 30.73 -15.98
CA GLY A 305 -5.32 31.63 -16.53
C GLY A 305 -6.35 30.94 -17.43
N ILE A 306 -6.59 29.64 -17.23
CA ILE A 306 -7.52 28.82 -18.01
C ILE A 306 -8.37 27.94 -17.10
N THR A 307 -9.47 27.42 -17.64
CA THR A 307 -10.31 26.42 -16.95
C THR A 307 -10.03 25.06 -17.58
N VAL A 308 -9.70 24.06 -16.76
CA VAL A 308 -9.53 22.68 -17.25
C VAL A 308 -10.87 22.18 -17.79
N SER A 309 -10.85 21.69 -19.04
CA SER A 309 -12.03 21.16 -19.72
C SER A 309 -12.06 19.64 -19.66
N ASN A 310 -13.25 19.04 -19.69
CA ASN A 310 -13.44 17.58 -19.76
C ASN A 310 -12.76 16.79 -18.62
N TRP A 311 -13.07 17.15 -17.36
CA TRP A 311 -12.78 16.27 -16.22
C TRP A 311 -13.60 14.99 -16.35
N ILE A 312 -12.95 13.84 -16.25
CA ILE A 312 -13.60 12.53 -16.37
C ILE A 312 -13.53 11.69 -15.10
N TRP A 313 -12.60 12.00 -14.19
CA TRP A 313 -12.43 11.24 -12.94
C TRP A 313 -11.67 12.02 -11.88
N ASP A 314 -12.07 11.85 -10.62
CA ASP A 314 -11.29 12.24 -9.44
C ASP A 314 -11.02 10.97 -8.62
N THR A 315 -9.75 10.59 -8.48
CA THR A 315 -9.42 9.34 -7.78
C THR A 315 -9.69 9.39 -6.28
N MET A 316 -9.61 10.57 -5.66
CA MET A 316 -9.88 10.75 -4.23
C MET A 316 -11.37 10.70 -3.94
N LEU A 317 -12.19 11.41 -4.73
CA LEU A 317 -13.65 11.35 -4.58
C LEU A 317 -14.18 9.94 -4.89
N SER A 318 -13.65 9.30 -5.92
CA SER A 318 -14.06 7.94 -6.29
C SER A 318 -13.69 6.92 -5.21
N ALA A 319 -12.52 7.07 -4.58
CA ALA A 319 -12.16 6.24 -3.43
C ALA A 319 -13.16 6.40 -2.27
N HIS A 320 -13.60 7.62 -1.97
CA HIS A 320 -14.62 7.87 -0.94
C HIS A 320 -15.98 7.22 -1.23
N VAL A 321 -16.37 7.16 -2.51
CA VAL A 321 -17.63 6.53 -2.95
C VAL A 321 -17.55 5.02 -2.87
N LEU A 322 -16.42 4.44 -3.29
CA LEU A 322 -16.18 3.00 -3.25
C LEU A 322 -16.02 2.48 -1.81
N ASP A 323 -15.40 3.29 -0.95
CA ASP A 323 -15.11 2.94 0.43
C ASP A 323 -15.03 4.21 1.29
N ASN A 324 -15.98 4.37 2.20
CA ASN A 324 -16.14 5.58 3.01
C ASN A 324 -15.28 5.59 4.28
N ARG A 325 -14.36 4.63 4.45
CA ARG A 325 -13.44 4.62 5.58
C ARG A 325 -12.51 5.82 5.56
N ARG A 326 -12.07 6.26 6.74
CA ARG A 326 -11.15 7.40 6.86
C ARG A 326 -9.73 6.99 6.50
N GLY A 327 -9.00 7.88 5.82
CA GLY A 327 -7.55 7.75 5.60
C GLY A 327 -7.14 6.88 4.41
N ILE A 328 -8.08 6.43 3.57
CA ILE A 328 -7.79 5.48 2.48
C ILE A 328 -7.82 6.11 1.07
N CYS A 329 -8.15 7.39 0.96
CA CYS A 329 -8.50 8.00 -0.33
C CYS A 329 -7.31 8.63 -1.08
N SER A 330 -6.13 8.70 -0.46
CA SER A 330 -4.95 9.25 -1.12
C SER A 330 -4.42 8.33 -2.20
N ILE A 331 -3.80 8.90 -3.23
CA ILE A 331 -3.20 8.10 -4.31
C ILE A 331 -2.12 7.15 -3.78
N LYS A 332 -1.34 7.59 -2.79
CA LYS A 332 -0.33 6.78 -2.10
C LYS A 332 -0.95 5.57 -1.40
N PHE A 333 -2.07 5.74 -0.71
CA PHE A 333 -2.76 4.64 -0.04
C PHE A 333 -3.33 3.66 -1.08
N GLN A 334 -4.08 4.18 -2.07
CA GLN A 334 -4.68 3.37 -3.14
C GLN A 334 -3.62 2.60 -3.93
N SER A 335 -2.48 3.20 -4.21
CA SER A 335 -1.35 2.55 -4.89
C SER A 335 -0.72 1.44 -4.04
N TYR A 336 -0.64 1.64 -2.73
CA TYR A 336 -0.12 0.62 -1.82
C TYR A 336 -1.06 -0.59 -1.78
N ILE A 337 -2.36 -0.39 -1.53
CA ILE A 337 -3.30 -1.51 -1.42
C ILE A 337 -3.49 -2.27 -2.73
N ARG A 338 -3.32 -1.62 -3.89
CA ARG A 338 -3.52 -2.22 -5.23
C ARG A 338 -2.27 -2.85 -5.81
N TYR A 339 -1.11 -2.22 -5.61
CA TYR A 339 0.13 -2.56 -6.34
C TYR A 339 1.34 -2.78 -5.43
N GLY A 340 1.18 -2.62 -4.11
CA GLY A 340 2.27 -2.70 -3.13
C GLY A 340 3.24 -1.52 -3.20
N ILE A 341 2.83 -0.40 -3.81
CA ILE A 341 3.67 0.79 -4.02
C ILE A 341 3.22 1.88 -3.05
N GLY A 342 3.95 2.07 -1.96
CA GLY A 342 3.53 2.99 -0.88
C GLY A 342 4.61 3.92 -0.31
N SER A 343 5.85 3.94 -0.83
CA SER A 343 6.96 4.67 -0.19
C SER A 343 8.04 5.14 -1.17
N TYR A 344 7.64 5.75 -2.28
CA TYR A 344 8.58 6.35 -3.24
C TYR A 344 8.97 7.80 -2.90
N ASP A 345 8.33 8.41 -1.90
CA ASP A 345 8.42 9.86 -1.57
C ASP A 345 9.30 10.21 -0.36
N LYS A 346 9.95 9.22 0.28
CA LYS A 346 10.53 9.41 1.63
C LYS A 346 11.58 10.54 1.69
N HIS A 347 12.43 10.66 0.67
CA HIS A 347 13.47 11.70 0.60
C HIS A 347 12.93 13.02 0.05
N ILE A 348 11.74 13.00 -0.57
CA ILE A 348 11.08 14.14 -1.21
C ILE A 348 10.21 14.90 -0.20
N HIS A 349 9.45 14.18 0.63
CA HIS A 349 8.41 14.75 1.49
C HIS A 349 8.85 15.96 2.34
N PRO A 350 10.06 15.98 2.95
CA PRO A 350 10.51 17.14 3.72
C PRO A 350 10.61 18.45 2.91
N TYR A 351 10.76 18.35 1.59
CA TYR A 351 10.89 19.50 0.69
C TYR A 351 9.53 20.04 0.23
N LEU A 352 8.47 19.22 0.27
CA LEU A 352 7.13 19.60 -0.20
C LEU A 352 6.25 20.20 0.89
N VAL A 353 6.62 20.02 2.17
CA VAL A 353 5.86 20.52 3.33
C VAL A 353 6.28 21.95 3.67
N ALA A 354 5.30 22.85 3.77
CA ALA A 354 5.46 24.19 4.31
C ALA A 354 4.95 24.25 5.77
N LYS A 355 5.39 25.24 6.56
CA LYS A 355 4.94 25.40 7.96
C LYS A 355 3.47 25.81 8.04
N GLU A 356 3.07 26.79 7.23
CA GLU A 356 1.69 27.23 7.07
C GLU A 356 1.19 27.09 5.64
N SER A 357 -0.13 27.13 5.44
CA SER A 357 -0.75 26.94 4.12
C SER A 357 -0.39 28.02 3.07
N ASN A 358 0.12 29.16 3.51
CA ASN A 358 0.54 30.27 2.65
C ASN A 358 2.08 30.35 2.51
N ASP A 359 2.83 29.50 3.22
CA ASP A 359 4.27 29.53 3.20
C ASP A 359 4.83 28.79 1.98
N LEU A 360 6.03 29.20 1.58
CA LEU A 360 6.80 28.47 0.59
C LEU A 360 7.32 27.16 1.18
N ASN A 361 7.20 26.09 0.41
CA ASN A 361 7.95 24.87 0.66
C ASN A 361 9.40 25.02 0.12
N LYS A 362 10.16 23.94 0.23
CA LYS A 362 11.58 23.86 -0.15
C LYS A 362 11.78 23.09 -1.46
N ILE A 363 10.76 23.06 -2.32
CA ILE A 363 10.75 22.24 -3.54
C ILE A 363 11.97 22.48 -4.45
N PHE A 364 12.47 23.72 -4.50
CA PHE A 364 13.64 24.07 -5.31
C PHE A 364 14.99 23.73 -4.66
N GLU A 365 15.00 23.28 -3.40
CA GLU A 365 16.20 22.72 -2.75
C GLU A 365 16.40 21.22 -3.10
N LEU A 366 15.41 20.59 -3.74
CA LEU A 366 15.43 19.18 -4.12
C LEU A 366 16.12 18.96 -5.48
N ASP A 367 16.74 17.79 -5.67
CA ASP A 367 17.24 17.38 -6.98
C ASP A 367 16.12 17.35 -8.03
N ARG A 368 16.39 17.92 -9.20
CA ARG A 368 15.39 18.03 -10.27
C ARG A 368 14.95 16.65 -10.79
N GLY A 369 15.86 15.69 -10.90
CA GLY A 369 15.54 14.33 -11.32
C GLY A 369 14.62 13.64 -10.33
N ASP A 370 14.92 13.75 -9.04
CA ASP A 370 14.09 13.20 -7.96
C ASP A 370 12.69 13.82 -7.93
N LEU A 371 12.58 15.15 -8.09
CA LEU A 371 11.30 15.85 -8.18
C LEU A 371 10.46 15.36 -9.37
N LEU A 372 11.07 15.30 -10.55
CA LEU A 372 10.36 14.90 -11.78
C LEU A 372 10.00 13.41 -11.77
N LEU A 373 10.83 12.56 -11.17
CA LEU A 373 10.50 11.15 -10.99
C LEU A 373 9.29 11.00 -10.05
N TYR A 374 9.29 11.72 -8.92
CA TYR A 374 8.17 11.72 -7.97
C TYR A 374 6.86 12.18 -8.64
N ASN A 375 6.88 13.33 -9.30
CA ASN A 375 5.72 13.88 -10.00
C ASN A 375 5.24 12.96 -11.13
N GLY A 376 6.15 12.33 -11.87
CA GLY A 376 5.83 11.33 -12.90
C GLY A 376 5.14 10.08 -12.34
N LEU A 377 5.62 9.58 -11.20
CA LEU A 377 5.00 8.43 -10.51
C LEU A 377 3.55 8.74 -10.10
N ASP A 378 3.28 9.94 -9.60
CA ASP A 378 1.94 10.34 -9.18
C ASP A 378 0.94 10.30 -10.36
N SER A 379 1.26 10.92 -11.50
CA SER A 379 0.41 10.83 -12.70
C SER A 379 0.21 9.40 -13.22
N LEU A 380 1.26 8.57 -13.23
CA LEU A 380 1.15 7.18 -13.68
C LEU A 380 0.22 6.38 -12.77
N LEU A 381 0.46 6.45 -11.46
CA LEU A 381 -0.32 5.73 -10.46
C LEU A 381 -1.76 6.23 -10.44
N GLU A 382 -1.97 7.54 -10.54
CA GLU A 382 -3.29 8.14 -10.63
C GLU A 382 -4.08 7.61 -11.81
N TYR A 383 -3.45 7.51 -12.98
CA TYR A 383 -4.09 6.90 -14.15
C TYR A 383 -4.51 5.45 -13.86
N LYS A 384 -3.60 4.62 -13.36
CA LYS A 384 -3.88 3.19 -13.11
C LYS A 384 -4.98 3.01 -12.05
N VAL A 385 -4.92 3.78 -10.97
CA VAL A 385 -5.94 3.78 -9.91
C VAL A 385 -7.30 4.21 -10.45
N ALA A 386 -7.36 5.25 -11.28
CA ALA A 386 -8.61 5.67 -11.91
C ALA A 386 -9.22 4.55 -12.77
N VAL A 387 -8.40 3.82 -13.54
CA VAL A 387 -8.88 2.69 -14.34
C VAL A 387 -9.47 1.59 -13.45
N ASP A 388 -8.80 1.24 -12.35
CA ASP A 388 -9.30 0.19 -11.46
C ASP A 388 -10.57 0.62 -10.71
N GLN A 389 -10.63 1.87 -10.24
CA GLN A 389 -11.84 2.42 -9.60
C GLN A 389 -13.03 2.48 -10.56
N MET A 390 -12.81 2.86 -11.83
CA MET A 390 -13.87 2.83 -12.85
C MET A 390 -14.41 1.41 -13.05
N ARG A 391 -13.53 0.41 -13.11
CA ARG A 391 -13.92 -1.00 -13.24
C ARG A 391 -14.73 -1.47 -12.03
N GLU A 392 -14.27 -1.15 -10.83
CA GLU A 392 -14.95 -1.47 -9.56
C GLU A 392 -16.34 -0.82 -9.48
N SER A 393 -16.45 0.41 -9.98
CA SER A 393 -17.72 1.15 -10.06
C SER A 393 -18.65 0.68 -11.18
N GLY A 394 -18.24 -0.31 -11.99
CA GLY A 394 -18.99 -0.75 -13.17
C GLY A 394 -19.07 0.29 -14.30
N MET A 395 -18.24 1.34 -14.26
CA MET A 395 -18.20 2.35 -15.30
C MET A 395 -17.35 1.90 -16.49
N PRO A 396 -17.86 2.03 -17.73
CA PRO A 396 -17.12 1.60 -18.91
C PRO A 396 -15.88 2.48 -19.14
N TRP A 397 -14.69 1.88 -19.16
CA TRP A 397 -13.46 2.62 -19.46
C TRP A 397 -13.44 3.11 -20.91
N LEU A 398 -12.97 4.35 -21.12
CA LEU A 398 -13.12 5.09 -22.38
C LEU A 398 -12.59 4.36 -23.63
N ASN A 399 -11.57 3.48 -23.54
CA ASN A 399 -11.15 2.70 -24.71
C ASN A 399 -11.83 1.32 -24.86
N GLU A 400 -12.64 0.84 -23.92
CA GLU A 400 -13.40 -0.41 -24.10
C GLU A 400 -14.52 -0.26 -25.14
N LYS A 401 -15.03 0.95 -25.35
CA LYS A 401 -15.99 1.25 -26.43
C LYS A 401 -15.46 0.88 -27.82
N LYS A 402 -14.14 0.93 -28.06
CA LYS A 402 -13.54 0.51 -29.35
C LYS A 402 -13.50 -1.01 -29.55
N LYS A 403 -13.42 -1.82 -28.49
CA LYS A 403 -13.47 -3.29 -28.60
C LYS A 403 -14.89 -3.82 -28.80
N ARG A 404 -15.91 -3.19 -28.20
CA ARG A 404 -17.32 -3.54 -28.44
C ARG A 404 -17.77 -3.24 -29.88
N ASN A 405 -17.35 -2.10 -30.46
CA ASN A 405 -17.73 -1.74 -31.83
C ASN A 405 -17.03 -2.56 -32.93
N LYS A 406 -15.91 -3.24 -32.65
CA LYS A 406 -15.30 -4.20 -33.59
C LYS A 406 -16.01 -5.56 -33.62
N LYS A 407 -16.62 -6.01 -32.51
CA LYS A 407 -17.38 -7.28 -32.49
C LYS A 407 -18.74 -7.18 -33.17
N VAL A 408 -19.35 -6.00 -33.22
CA VAL A 408 -20.65 -5.78 -33.88
C VAL A 408 -20.50 -5.61 -35.40
N ARG A 409 -19.36 -5.10 -35.90
CA ARG A 409 -19.10 -4.95 -37.35
C ARG A 409 -18.67 -6.22 -38.09
N ASN A 410 -18.32 -7.30 -37.37
CA ASN A 410 -17.98 -8.60 -37.97
C ASN A 410 -19.16 -9.59 -37.94
N ARG A 411 -20.39 -9.10 -37.78
CA ARG A 411 -21.64 -9.90 -37.77
C ARG A 411 -22.75 -9.28 -38.63
N VAL A 412 -22.39 -8.55 -39.69
CA VAL A 412 -23.32 -8.14 -40.74
C VAL A 412 -22.76 -8.61 -42.07
#